data_AF-A0A2S9F3D4-F1
#
_entry.id   AF-A0A2S9F3D4-F1
#
_cell.length_a   1.000
_cell.length_b   1.000
_cell.length_c   1.000
_cell.angle_alpha   90.00
_cell.angle_beta   90.00
_cell.angle_gamma   90.00
#
_symmetry.space_group_name_H-M   'P 1'
#
loop_
_entity.id
_entity.type
_entity.pdbx_description
1 polymer ?
#
loop_
_entity_poly.entity_id
_entity_poly.type
_entity_poly.pdbx_seq_one_letter_code
_entity_poly.pdbx_strand_id
1 'polypeptide(L)'
;MDLHPFPTIAIVLALATVAGVVAIRLRQPLIVAFILVGVAVGPAGVDWVSADSTMELLARLGLAILLFLVGLRLDLHMIRNTGPVAVITGLGQVLLTSVLGYLAALALGMSGMTAFYVAVTLTFSSTIIIVKLLSDKRELDQLHGRITLGILIVQDIVVVLVMIALTAYGRDEGGSVGAGIAVVALKGIGLLAAMWALTRFVLPWLMPQIARSQELLVLFGVSYAVSVASFSEWLGFSSEVGAFLAGVSLASTQFRDALGARLVSLRDFLLLFFFL
;
A
#
# COMPACT_ATOMS: atom_id res chain seq x y z
N MET A 1 -34.62 -0.83 0.78
CA MET A 1 -34.72 -2.29 0.67
C MET A 1 -33.36 -2.80 1.09
N ASP A 2 -33.24 -3.42 2.26
CA ASP A 2 -31.97 -3.99 2.71
C ASP A 2 -31.68 -5.21 1.82
N LEU A 3 -31.02 -4.97 0.69
CA LEU A 3 -30.53 -6.03 -0.16
C LEU A 3 -29.57 -6.88 0.69
N HIS A 4 -29.82 -8.19 0.75
CA HIS A 4 -28.85 -9.11 1.32
C HIS A 4 -27.46 -8.85 0.69
N PRO A 5 -26.36 -9.00 1.45
CA PRO A 5 -25.02 -8.64 0.98
C PRO A 5 -24.61 -9.37 -0.30
N PHE A 6 -25.12 -10.58 -0.54
CA PHE A 6 -24.81 -11.38 -1.72
C PHE A 6 -25.37 -10.79 -3.04
N PRO A 7 -26.68 -10.48 -3.17
CA PRO A 7 -27.21 -9.73 -4.31
C PRO A 7 -26.50 -8.40 -4.59
N THR A 8 -26.17 -7.66 -3.53
CA THR A 8 -25.47 -6.37 -3.64
C THR A 8 -24.11 -6.54 -4.29
N ILE A 9 -23.29 -7.48 -3.79
CA ILE A 9 -21.98 -7.81 -4.39
C ILE A 9 -22.14 -8.24 -5.85
N ALA A 10 -23.14 -9.07 -6.17
CA ALA A 10 -23.37 -9.52 -7.54
C ALA A 10 -23.67 -8.36 -8.51
N ILE A 11 -24.52 -7.41 -8.11
CA ILE A 11 -24.85 -6.23 -8.91
C ILE A 11 -23.61 -5.34 -9.07
N VAL A 12 -22.87 -5.11 -8.00
CA VAL A 12 -21.66 -4.27 -8.03
C VAL A 12 -20.59 -4.88 -8.95
N LEU A 13 -20.37 -6.19 -8.89
CA LEU A 13 -19.44 -6.89 -9.80
C LEU A 13 -19.89 -6.81 -11.26
N ALA A 14 -21.19 -6.96 -11.52
CA ALA A 14 -21.75 -6.82 -12.87
C ALA A 14 -21.55 -5.39 -13.41
N LEU A 15 -21.87 -4.37 -12.60
CA LEU A 15 -21.67 -2.97 -12.96
C LEU A 15 -20.20 -2.63 -13.17
N ALA A 16 -19.30 -3.08 -12.29
CA ALA A 16 -17.86 -2.91 -12.43
C ALA A 16 -17.34 -3.57 -13.72
N THR A 17 -17.87 -4.73 -14.10
CA THR A 17 -17.52 -5.41 -15.35
C THR A 17 -17.95 -4.58 -16.57
N VAL A 18 -19.20 -4.11 -16.59
CA VAL A 18 -19.72 -3.28 -17.70
C VAL A 18 -18.95 -1.97 -17.80
N ALA A 19 -18.74 -1.27 -16.68
CA ALA A 19 -17.96 -0.03 -16.64
C ALA A 19 -16.51 -0.26 -17.07
N GLY A 20 -15.89 -1.36 -16.63
CA GLY A 20 -14.54 -1.76 -17.03
C GLY A 20 -14.42 -1.99 -18.54
N VAL A 21 -15.40 -2.65 -19.17
CA VAL A 21 -15.46 -2.82 -20.62
C VAL A 21 -15.55 -1.47 -21.35
N VAL A 22 -16.36 -0.55 -20.85
CA VAL A 22 -16.47 0.81 -21.40
C VAL A 22 -15.14 1.55 -21.26
N ALA A 23 -14.51 1.51 -20.08
CA ALA A 23 -13.23 2.15 -19.83
C ALA A 23 -12.13 1.64 -20.75
N ILE A 24 -12.02 0.32 -20.96
CA ILE A 24 -11.07 -0.28 -21.90
C ILE A 24 -11.30 0.25 -23.32
N ARG A 25 -12.57 0.33 -23.78
CA ARG A 25 -12.89 0.89 -25.11
C ARG A 25 -12.50 2.36 -25.25
N LEU A 26 -12.63 3.13 -24.17
CA LEU A 26 -12.23 4.53 -24.10
C LEU A 26 -10.72 4.72 -23.80
N ARG A 27 -9.95 3.63 -23.72
CA ARG A 27 -8.51 3.63 -23.36
C ARG A 27 -8.24 4.25 -21.97
N GLN A 28 -9.20 4.14 -21.06
CA GLN A 28 -9.10 4.62 -19.69
C GLN A 28 -8.63 3.48 -18.75
N PRO A 29 -7.88 3.77 -17.68
CA PRO A 29 -7.52 2.78 -16.67
C PRO A 29 -8.76 2.21 -15.96
N LEU A 30 -8.75 0.90 -15.67
CA LEU A 30 -9.85 0.23 -14.98
C LEU A 30 -10.16 0.82 -13.59
N ILE A 31 -9.14 1.32 -12.90
CA ILE A 31 -9.26 1.98 -11.59
C ILE A 31 -10.31 3.10 -11.65
N VAL A 32 -10.29 3.91 -12.71
CA VAL A 32 -11.23 5.03 -12.88
C VAL A 32 -12.66 4.51 -13.00
N ALA A 33 -12.86 3.41 -13.73
CA ALA A 33 -14.17 2.78 -13.89
C ALA A 33 -14.72 2.28 -12.56
N PHE A 34 -13.89 1.63 -11.75
CA PHE A 34 -14.29 1.08 -10.46
C PHE A 34 -14.65 2.19 -9.46
N ILE A 35 -13.87 3.27 -9.40
CA ILE A 35 -14.19 4.45 -8.58
C ILE A 35 -15.53 5.06 -9.00
N LEU A 36 -15.77 5.22 -10.30
CA LEU A 36 -17.04 5.75 -10.79
C LEU A 36 -18.22 4.85 -10.45
N VAL A 37 -18.04 3.53 -10.51
CA VAL A 37 -19.07 2.58 -10.07
C VAL A 37 -19.31 2.72 -8.57
N GLY A 38 -18.25 2.76 -7.75
CA GLY A 38 -18.33 2.97 -6.31
C GLY A 38 -19.10 4.23 -5.93
N VAL A 39 -18.77 5.36 -6.56
CA VAL A 39 -19.48 6.64 -6.38
C VAL A 39 -20.95 6.53 -6.80
N ALA A 40 -21.24 5.84 -7.91
CA ALA A 40 -22.60 5.69 -8.41
C ALA A 40 -23.47 4.76 -7.56
N VAL A 41 -22.93 3.64 -7.06
CA VAL A 41 -23.68 2.67 -6.24
C VAL A 41 -23.67 3.01 -4.76
N GLY A 42 -22.72 3.83 -4.33
CA GLY A 42 -22.57 4.30 -2.96
C GLY A 42 -23.54 5.43 -2.58
N PRO A 43 -23.37 6.01 -1.39
CA PRO A 43 -24.30 7.00 -0.83
C PRO A 43 -24.42 8.29 -1.63
N ALA A 44 -23.39 8.64 -2.41
CA ALA A 44 -23.41 9.81 -3.29
C ALA A 44 -24.27 9.62 -4.55
N GLY A 45 -24.60 8.38 -4.91
CA GLY A 45 -25.40 8.03 -6.08
C GLY A 45 -26.74 7.43 -5.70
N VAL A 46 -26.88 6.11 -5.86
CA VAL A 46 -28.15 5.37 -5.63
C VAL A 46 -28.26 4.79 -4.21
N ASP A 47 -27.20 4.86 -3.40
CA ASP A 47 -27.15 4.40 -2.00
C ASP A 47 -27.56 2.91 -1.84
N TRP A 48 -27.07 2.06 -2.74
CA TRP A 48 -27.27 0.60 -2.68
C TRP A 48 -26.19 -0.12 -1.87
N VAL A 49 -25.00 0.48 -1.79
CA VAL A 49 -23.84 -0.06 -1.10
C VAL A 49 -23.38 0.96 -0.08
N SER A 50 -23.22 0.52 1.15
CA SER A 50 -22.53 1.30 2.18
C SER A 50 -21.18 0.67 2.44
N ALA A 51 -20.19 1.49 2.79
CA ALA A 51 -18.91 0.99 3.28
C ALA A 51 -19.17 0.27 4.61
N ASP A 52 -19.22 -1.06 4.56
CA ASP A 52 -19.33 -1.93 5.73
C ASP A 52 -17.96 -2.55 6.06
N SER A 53 -17.89 -3.22 7.21
CA SER A 53 -16.67 -3.89 7.65
C SER A 53 -16.23 -5.01 6.69
N THR A 54 -17.14 -5.56 5.88
CA THR A 54 -16.84 -6.61 4.90
C THR A 54 -16.06 -6.03 3.73
N MET A 55 -16.51 -4.93 3.13
CA MET A 55 -15.81 -4.27 2.04
C MET A 55 -14.46 -3.73 2.45
N GLU A 56 -14.37 -3.16 3.65
CA GLU A 56 -13.10 -2.69 4.19
C GLU A 56 -12.09 -3.85 4.35
N LEU A 57 -12.55 -5.00 4.86
CA LEU A 57 -11.70 -6.18 5.00
C LEU A 57 -11.21 -6.71 3.64
N LEU A 58 -12.11 -6.83 2.65
CA LEU A 58 -11.76 -7.29 1.30
C LEU A 58 -10.77 -6.34 0.62
N ALA A 59 -10.99 -5.03 0.77
CA ALA A 59 -10.07 -4.00 0.29
C ALA A 59 -8.68 -4.16 0.92
N ARG A 60 -8.59 -4.23 2.27
CA ARG A 60 -7.33 -4.41 3.00
C ARG A 60 -6.57 -5.68 2.56
N LEU A 61 -7.28 -6.79 2.35
CA LEU A 61 -6.69 -8.02 1.82
C LEU A 61 -6.12 -7.82 0.40
N GLY A 62 -6.87 -7.15 -0.48
CA GLY A 62 -6.42 -6.83 -1.84
C GLY A 62 -5.17 -5.96 -1.85
N LEU A 63 -5.10 -4.97 -0.97
CA LEU A 63 -3.93 -4.11 -0.79
C LEU A 63 -2.70 -4.88 -0.30
N ALA A 64 -2.86 -5.72 0.71
CA ALA A 64 -1.78 -6.54 1.24
C ALA A 64 -1.21 -7.45 0.13
N ILE A 65 -2.08 -8.11 -0.66
CA ILE A 65 -1.63 -8.99 -1.74
C ILE A 65 -0.98 -8.19 -2.89
N LEU A 66 -1.50 -6.99 -3.21
CA LEU A 66 -0.89 -6.10 -4.21
C LEU A 66 0.56 -5.76 -3.84
N LEU A 67 0.76 -5.26 -2.62
CA LEU A 67 2.07 -4.80 -2.18
C LEU A 67 3.03 -5.96 -1.93
N PHE A 68 2.51 -7.10 -1.47
CA PHE A 68 3.25 -8.35 -1.44
C PHE A 68 3.76 -8.74 -2.82
N LEU A 69 2.89 -8.75 -3.84
CA LEU A 69 3.28 -9.08 -5.21
C LEU A 69 4.29 -8.08 -5.81
N VAL A 70 4.21 -6.82 -5.41
CA VAL A 70 5.18 -5.79 -5.80
C VAL A 70 6.53 -6.06 -5.15
N GLY A 71 6.55 -6.31 -3.83
CA GLY A 71 7.76 -6.69 -3.10
C GLY A 71 8.40 -7.96 -3.68
N LEU A 72 7.58 -8.94 -4.07
CA LEU A 72 8.01 -10.21 -4.65
C LEU A 72 8.73 -10.04 -5.99
N ARG A 73 8.38 -9.00 -6.76
CA ARG A 73 9.00 -8.72 -8.06
C ARG A 73 10.31 -7.95 -7.95
N LEU A 74 10.60 -7.35 -6.80
CA LEU A 74 11.79 -6.53 -6.65
C LEU A 74 13.08 -7.33 -6.69
N ASP A 75 14.07 -6.75 -7.33
CA ASP A 75 15.44 -7.24 -7.32
C ASP A 75 16.25 -6.46 -6.27
N LEU A 76 16.63 -7.16 -5.20
CA LEU A 76 17.43 -6.63 -4.09
C LEU A 76 18.77 -6.03 -4.53
N HIS A 77 19.40 -6.59 -5.57
CA HIS A 77 20.66 -6.04 -6.10
C HIS A 77 20.44 -4.67 -6.75
N MET A 78 19.30 -4.47 -7.41
CA MET A 78 18.97 -3.21 -8.04
C MET A 78 18.48 -2.16 -7.03
N ILE A 79 17.79 -2.56 -5.95
CA ILE A 79 17.46 -1.65 -4.83
C ILE A 79 18.73 -1.01 -4.25
N ARG A 80 19.83 -1.75 -4.14
CA ARG A 80 21.09 -1.20 -3.62
C ARG A 80 21.60 -0.03 -4.47
N ASN A 81 21.34 -0.06 -5.78
CA ASN A 81 21.79 0.96 -6.73
C ASN A 81 20.80 2.12 -6.86
N THR A 82 19.49 1.85 -6.82
CA THR A 82 18.44 2.87 -6.98
C THR A 82 17.92 3.44 -5.65
N GLY A 83 18.21 2.77 -4.52
CA GLY A 83 17.73 3.12 -3.19
C GLY A 83 18.18 4.50 -2.72
N PRO A 84 19.49 4.86 -2.79
CA PRO A 84 19.95 6.20 -2.45
C PRO A 84 19.28 7.28 -3.30
N VAL A 85 19.10 7.02 -4.60
CA VAL A 85 18.38 7.92 -5.50
C VAL A 85 16.93 8.10 -5.04
N ALA A 86 16.23 7.03 -4.73
CA ALA A 86 14.86 7.07 -4.24
C ALA A 86 14.71 7.80 -2.89
N VAL A 87 15.65 7.64 -1.97
CA VAL A 87 15.66 8.36 -0.68
C VAL A 87 15.89 9.84 -0.89
N ILE A 88 16.92 10.23 -1.66
CA ILE A 88 17.24 11.63 -1.90
C ILE A 88 16.10 12.32 -2.65
N THR A 89 15.57 11.68 -3.70
CA THR A 89 14.46 12.23 -4.48
C THR A 89 13.16 12.27 -3.69
N GLY A 90 12.85 11.25 -2.89
CA GLY A 90 11.65 11.21 -2.05
C GLY A 90 11.67 12.26 -0.94
N LEU A 91 12.78 12.35 -0.18
CA LEU A 91 12.93 13.39 0.84
C LEU A 91 12.96 14.79 0.22
N GLY A 92 13.64 14.95 -0.92
CA GLY A 92 13.66 16.22 -1.65
C GLY A 92 12.29 16.63 -2.16
N GLN A 93 11.51 15.70 -2.71
CA GLN A 93 10.13 15.94 -3.13
C GLN A 93 9.25 16.32 -1.95
N VAL A 94 9.29 15.56 -0.85
CA VAL A 94 8.47 15.81 0.35
C VAL A 94 8.76 17.19 0.93
N LEU A 95 10.04 17.53 1.05
CA LEU A 95 10.46 18.84 1.54
C LEU A 95 9.97 19.96 0.61
N LEU A 96 10.19 19.82 -0.69
CA LEU A 96 9.81 20.83 -1.68
C LEU A 96 8.30 21.06 -1.70
N THR A 97 7.50 20.00 -1.78
CA THR A 97 6.03 20.11 -1.80
C THR A 97 5.47 20.63 -0.49
N SER A 98 6.07 20.25 0.65
CA SER A 98 5.67 20.78 1.96
C SER A 98 5.96 22.27 2.06
N VAL A 99 7.14 22.74 1.64
CA VAL A 99 7.49 24.17 1.69
C VAL A 99 6.57 24.98 0.76
N LEU A 100 6.39 24.53 -0.48
CA LEU A 100 5.53 25.22 -1.43
C LEU A 100 4.06 25.22 -0.98
N GLY A 101 3.57 24.08 -0.48
CA GLY A 101 2.21 23.96 0.07
C GLY A 101 1.99 24.86 1.29
N TYR A 102 2.99 24.97 2.16
CA TYR A 102 2.94 25.84 3.35
C TYR A 102 2.85 27.31 2.96
N LEU A 103 3.71 27.76 2.04
CA LEU A 103 3.70 29.14 1.54
C LEU A 103 2.39 29.47 0.80
N ALA A 104 1.87 28.53 0.01
CA ALA A 104 0.57 28.70 -0.66
C ALA A 104 -0.58 28.82 0.35
N ALA A 105 -0.60 27.98 1.39
CA ALA A 105 -1.62 28.04 2.44
C ALA A 105 -1.55 29.35 3.26
N LEU A 106 -0.35 29.83 3.58
CA LEU A 106 -0.19 31.16 4.20
C LEU A 106 -0.69 32.28 3.29
N ALA A 107 -0.42 32.21 1.98
CA ALA A 107 -0.90 33.20 1.02
C ALA A 107 -2.44 33.23 0.91
N LEU A 108 -3.10 32.11 1.21
CA LEU A 108 -4.56 32.02 1.33
C LEU A 108 -5.11 32.55 2.67
N GLY A 109 -4.25 33.09 3.55
CA GLY A 109 -4.65 33.67 4.83
C GLY A 109 -4.81 32.65 5.96
N MET A 110 -4.33 31.42 5.79
CA MET A 110 -4.42 30.38 6.82
C MET A 110 -3.41 30.66 7.95
N SER A 111 -3.76 30.28 9.18
CA SER A 111 -2.81 30.36 10.30
C SER A 111 -1.60 29.45 10.07
N GLY A 112 -0.45 29.75 10.67
CA GLY A 112 0.77 28.95 10.48
C GLY A 112 0.58 27.46 10.82
N MET A 113 -0.14 27.15 11.90
CA MET A 113 -0.41 25.75 12.25
C MET A 113 -1.34 25.07 11.22
N THR A 114 -2.40 25.75 10.79
CA THR A 114 -3.31 25.20 9.76
C THR A 114 -2.59 25.03 8.42
N ALA A 115 -1.76 25.99 8.03
CA ALA A 115 -0.95 25.93 6.81
C ALA A 115 0.04 24.75 6.86
N PHE A 116 0.63 24.47 8.03
CA PHE A 116 1.50 23.31 8.20
C PHE A 116 0.75 21.98 8.02
N TYR A 117 -0.43 21.84 8.63
CA TYR A 117 -1.27 20.65 8.42
C TYR A 117 -1.62 20.45 6.94
N VAL A 118 -2.08 21.51 6.27
CA VAL A 118 -2.41 21.45 4.84
C VAL A 118 -1.21 21.07 3.99
N ALA A 119 -0.04 21.68 4.25
CA ALA A 119 1.18 21.40 3.52
C ALA A 119 1.64 19.94 3.61
N VAL A 120 1.56 19.37 4.82
CA VAL A 120 1.86 17.96 5.07
C VAL A 120 0.88 17.07 4.32
N THR A 121 -0.42 17.35 4.42
CA THR A 121 -1.45 16.55 3.74
C THR A 121 -1.32 16.60 2.22
N LEU A 122 -1.00 17.77 1.64
CA LEU A 122 -0.79 17.93 0.19
C LEU A 122 0.44 17.18 -0.33
N THR A 123 1.38 16.85 0.55
CA THR A 123 2.59 16.16 0.17
C THR A 123 2.36 14.67 -0.03
N PHE A 124 1.24 14.10 0.44
CA PHE A 124 0.95 12.66 0.35
C PHE A 124 0.59 12.22 -1.08
N SER A 125 1.02 11.01 -1.42
CA SER A 125 0.82 10.39 -2.72
C SER A 125 -0.03 9.15 -2.56
N SER A 126 -0.83 8.82 -3.58
CA SER A 126 -1.64 7.60 -3.59
C SER A 126 -0.80 6.41 -4.04
N THR A 127 -0.02 5.84 -3.12
CA THR A 127 0.88 4.69 -3.34
C THR A 127 0.19 3.58 -4.14
N ILE A 128 -1.01 3.19 -3.72
CA ILE A 128 -1.77 2.08 -4.32
C ILE A 128 -2.11 2.34 -5.78
N ILE A 129 -2.57 3.55 -6.11
CA ILE A 129 -2.94 3.92 -7.49
C ILE A 129 -1.72 3.88 -8.38
N ILE A 130 -0.60 4.50 -7.96
CA ILE A 130 0.64 4.53 -8.73
C ILE A 130 1.19 3.11 -8.94
N VAL A 131 1.24 2.31 -7.87
CA VAL A 131 1.68 0.92 -7.92
C VAL A 131 0.81 0.10 -8.86
N LYS A 132 -0.52 0.24 -8.80
CA LYS A 132 -1.44 -0.48 -9.69
C LYS A 132 -1.28 -0.04 -11.14
N LEU A 133 -1.15 1.25 -11.42
CA LEU A 133 -0.89 1.77 -12.77
C LEU A 133 0.42 1.24 -13.36
N LEU A 134 1.50 1.23 -12.57
CA LEU A 134 2.79 0.66 -12.99
C LEU A 134 2.70 -0.85 -13.18
N SER A 135 1.96 -1.56 -12.31
CA SER A 135 1.71 -3.01 -12.41
C SER A 135 0.96 -3.36 -13.69
N ASP A 136 -0.12 -2.63 -14.00
CA ASP A 136 -0.96 -2.85 -15.18
C ASP A 136 -0.20 -2.57 -16.48
N LYS A 137 0.70 -1.58 -16.46
CA LYS A 137 1.64 -1.30 -17.56
C LYS A 137 2.84 -2.24 -17.62
N ARG A 138 3.02 -3.12 -16.63
CA ARG A 138 4.21 -3.98 -16.46
C ARG A 138 5.52 -3.19 -16.38
N GLU A 139 5.46 -2.01 -15.77
CA GLU A 139 6.57 -1.07 -15.63
C GLU A 139 7.23 -1.09 -14.25
N LEU A 140 6.73 -1.90 -13.30
CA LEU A 140 7.30 -2.01 -11.95
C LEU A 140 8.78 -2.38 -11.95
N ASP A 141 9.21 -3.19 -12.93
CA ASP A 141 10.58 -3.67 -13.05
C ASP A 141 11.48 -2.70 -13.85
N GLN A 142 10.94 -1.58 -14.37
CA GLN A 142 11.74 -0.56 -15.05
C GLN A 142 12.41 0.39 -14.05
N LEU A 143 13.45 1.11 -14.51
CA LEU A 143 14.22 2.02 -13.65
C LEU A 143 13.31 3.06 -12.97
N HIS A 144 12.43 3.70 -13.74
CA HIS A 144 11.48 4.68 -13.20
C HIS A 144 10.50 4.04 -12.22
N GLY A 145 9.94 2.86 -12.55
CA GLY A 145 9.02 2.14 -11.67
C GLY A 145 9.64 1.82 -10.32
N ARG A 146 10.88 1.32 -10.30
CA ARG A 146 11.62 1.01 -9.06
C ARG A 146 11.94 2.25 -8.23
N ILE A 147 12.37 3.33 -8.87
CA ILE A 147 12.63 4.60 -8.19
C ILE A 147 11.33 5.13 -7.59
N THR A 148 10.24 5.13 -8.36
CA THR A 148 8.91 5.55 -7.89
C THR A 148 8.45 4.73 -6.69
N LEU A 149 8.57 3.39 -6.73
CA LEU A 149 8.27 2.53 -5.58
C LEU A 149 9.11 2.91 -4.35
N GLY A 150 10.41 3.14 -4.54
CA GLY A 150 11.29 3.58 -3.45
C GLY A 150 10.89 4.93 -2.86
N ILE A 151 10.51 5.90 -3.71
CA ILE A 151 10.00 7.21 -3.27
C ILE A 151 8.75 7.04 -2.42
N LEU A 152 7.79 6.21 -2.87
CA LEU A 152 6.53 5.97 -2.14
C LEU A 152 6.79 5.36 -0.76
N ILE A 153 7.73 4.43 -0.63
CA ILE A 153 8.09 3.84 0.67
C ILE A 153 8.73 4.88 1.60
N VAL A 154 9.64 5.71 1.07
CA VAL A 154 10.28 6.79 1.83
C VAL A 154 9.21 7.78 2.31
N GLN A 155 8.25 8.09 1.44
CA GLN A 155 7.14 8.98 1.74
C GLN A 155 6.25 8.43 2.86
N ASP A 156 5.87 7.15 2.81
CA ASP A 156 5.09 6.49 3.88
C ASP A 156 5.81 6.58 5.24
N ILE A 157 7.13 6.39 5.27
CA ILE A 157 7.93 6.52 6.51
C ILE A 157 7.90 7.97 7.00
N VAL A 158 8.07 8.95 6.11
CA VAL A 158 8.02 10.37 6.49
C VAL A 158 6.63 10.72 7.05
N VAL A 159 5.55 10.21 6.45
CA VAL A 159 4.19 10.41 6.97
C VAL A 159 4.07 9.94 8.42
N VAL A 160 4.53 8.72 8.72
CA VAL A 160 4.49 8.17 10.08
C VAL A 160 5.27 9.07 11.05
N LEU A 161 6.47 9.52 10.68
CA LEU A 161 7.27 10.42 11.51
C LEU A 161 6.59 11.78 11.75
N VAL A 162 6.01 12.36 10.70
CA VAL A 162 5.30 13.64 10.79
C VAL A 162 4.05 13.50 11.66
N MET A 163 3.28 12.42 11.51
CA MET A 163 2.11 12.15 12.34
C MET A 163 2.48 11.99 13.82
N ILE A 164 3.62 11.37 14.13
CA ILE A 164 4.12 11.28 15.51
C ILE A 164 4.51 12.66 16.04
N ALA A 165 5.22 13.46 15.24
CA ALA A 165 5.58 14.82 15.64
C ALA A 165 4.33 15.68 15.91
N LEU A 166 3.32 15.57 15.05
CA LEU A 166 2.04 16.29 15.18
C LEU A 166 1.25 15.85 16.42
N THR A 167 1.14 14.55 16.66
CA THR A 167 0.43 14.00 17.83
C THR A 167 1.14 14.26 19.15
N ALA A 168 2.48 14.36 19.15
CA ALA A 168 3.28 14.78 20.30
C ALA A 168 3.11 16.27 20.57
N TYR A 169 3.09 17.11 19.53
CA TYR A 169 2.88 18.55 19.67
C TYR A 169 1.46 18.90 20.15
N GLY A 170 0.44 18.13 19.76
CA GLY A 170 -0.94 18.30 20.21
C GLY A 170 -1.23 17.81 21.64
N ARG A 171 -0.26 17.18 22.32
CA ARG A 171 -0.38 16.77 23.72
C ARG A 171 0.37 17.78 24.59
N ASP A 172 -0.35 18.53 25.43
CA ASP A 172 0.20 19.51 26.39
C ASP A 172 1.13 18.89 27.47
N GLU A 173 1.33 17.56 27.46
CA GLU A 173 2.18 16.84 28.40
C GLU A 173 3.44 16.30 27.72
N GLY A 174 4.51 17.09 27.70
CA GLY A 174 5.93 16.68 27.92
C GLY A 174 6.55 15.53 27.10
N GLY A 175 5.87 14.96 26.12
CA GLY A 175 6.38 13.85 25.31
C GLY A 175 7.54 14.34 24.45
N SER A 176 8.77 13.88 24.74
CA SER A 176 9.90 14.26 23.91
C SER A 176 9.75 13.64 22.52
N VAL A 177 9.64 14.48 21.49
CA VAL A 177 9.60 14.07 20.08
C VAL A 177 10.76 13.13 19.76
N GLY A 178 11.93 13.36 20.38
CA GLY A 178 13.10 12.50 20.29
C GLY A 178 12.87 11.07 20.78
N ALA A 179 12.16 10.87 21.90
CA ALA A 179 11.82 9.52 22.37
C ALA A 179 10.83 8.83 21.40
N GLY A 180 9.87 9.55 20.85
CA GLY A 180 8.94 9.01 19.85
C GLY A 180 9.66 8.52 18.58
N ILE A 181 10.58 9.33 18.06
CA ILE A 181 11.41 8.96 16.90
C ILE A 181 12.30 7.75 17.24
N ALA A 182 12.93 7.73 18.41
CA ALA A 182 13.78 6.62 18.84
C ALA A 182 12.99 5.30 18.95
N VAL A 183 11.77 5.33 19.49
CA VAL A 183 10.89 4.16 19.58
C VAL A 183 10.53 3.63 18.18
N VAL A 184 10.20 4.51 17.23
CA VAL A 184 9.90 4.08 15.86
C VAL A 184 11.13 3.53 15.15
N ALA A 185 12.28 4.18 15.29
CA ALA A 185 13.53 3.67 14.73
C ALA A 185 13.84 2.26 15.28
N LEU A 186 13.67 2.05 16.58
CA LEU A 186 13.87 0.75 17.22
C LEU A 186 12.89 -0.30 16.71
N LYS A 187 11.60 0.04 16.62
CA LYS A 187 10.56 -0.84 16.05
C LYS A 187 10.84 -1.20 14.59
N GLY A 188 11.32 -0.24 13.80
CA GLY A 188 11.66 -0.43 12.39
C GLY A 188 12.86 -1.36 12.21
N ILE A 189 13.92 -1.15 13.00
CA ILE A 189 15.07 -2.06 13.04
C ILE A 189 14.63 -3.45 13.50
N GLY A 190 13.76 -3.54 14.51
CA GLY A 190 13.19 -4.80 14.99
C GLY A 190 12.40 -5.54 13.91
N LEU A 191 11.56 -4.84 13.13
CA LEU A 191 10.82 -5.40 12.01
C LEU A 191 11.78 -5.92 10.93
N LEU A 192 12.77 -5.12 10.52
CA LEU A 192 13.76 -5.54 9.52
C LEU A 192 14.58 -6.74 9.99
N ALA A 193 14.98 -6.77 11.26
CA ALA A 193 15.70 -7.90 11.85
C ALA A 193 14.83 -9.17 11.90
N ALA A 194 13.56 -9.05 12.27
CA ALA A 194 12.61 -10.16 12.26
C ALA A 194 12.41 -10.70 10.85
N MET A 195 12.24 -9.83 9.86
CA MET A 195 12.12 -10.22 8.45
C MET A 195 13.39 -10.89 7.92
N TRP A 196 14.57 -10.36 8.28
CA TRP A 196 15.84 -10.97 7.92
C TRP A 196 16.00 -12.37 8.53
N ALA A 197 15.67 -12.54 9.81
CA ALA A 197 15.70 -13.83 10.49
C ALA A 197 14.72 -14.83 9.86
N LEU A 198 13.50 -14.38 9.55
CA LEU A 198 12.48 -15.18 8.89
C LEU A 198 12.96 -15.68 7.51
N THR A 199 13.59 -14.78 6.73
CA THR A 199 14.17 -15.08 5.42
C THR A 199 15.35 -16.05 5.52
N ARG A 200 16.21 -15.90 6.53
CA ARG A 200 17.45 -16.67 6.63
C ARG A 200 17.27 -18.06 7.24
N PHE A 201 16.32 -18.20 8.18
CA PHE A 201 16.18 -19.40 9.01
C PHE A 201 14.87 -20.15 8.75
N VAL A 202 13.74 -19.47 8.59
CA VAL A 202 12.42 -20.13 8.53
C VAL A 202 12.02 -20.46 7.09
N LEU A 203 12.05 -19.47 6.19
CA LEU A 203 11.62 -19.63 4.80
C LEU A 203 12.38 -20.75 4.04
N PRO A 204 13.71 -20.93 4.18
CA PRO A 204 14.43 -22.00 3.49
C PRO A 204 13.99 -23.41 3.92
N TRP A 205 13.55 -23.57 5.16
CA TRP A 205 13.06 -24.85 5.69
C TRP A 205 11.58 -25.09 5.36
N LEU A 206 10.76 -24.03 5.42
CA LEU A 206 9.32 -24.11 5.25
C LEU A 206 8.89 -24.21 3.77
N MET A 207 9.50 -23.42 2.89
CA MET A 207 9.09 -23.32 1.49
C MET A 207 9.14 -24.62 0.69
N PRO A 208 10.18 -25.47 0.80
CA PRO A 208 10.21 -26.75 0.08
C PRO A 208 9.06 -27.71 0.48
N GLN A 209 8.52 -27.56 1.68
CA GLN A 209 7.39 -28.38 2.14
C GLN A 209 6.07 -27.86 1.58
N ILE A 210 5.87 -26.54 1.61
CA ILE A 210 4.66 -25.86 1.12
C ILE A 210 4.55 -25.99 -0.40
N ALA A 211 5.66 -25.87 -1.13
CA ALA A 211 5.69 -25.91 -2.58
C ALA A 211 5.31 -27.28 -3.19
N ARG A 212 5.10 -28.32 -2.37
CA ARG A 212 4.60 -29.63 -2.83
C ARG A 212 3.15 -29.58 -3.29
N SER A 213 2.37 -28.60 -2.82
CA SER A 213 0.98 -28.40 -3.23
C SER A 213 0.76 -26.97 -3.70
N GLN A 214 0.09 -26.83 -4.85
CA GLN A 214 -0.25 -25.51 -5.39
C GLN A 214 -1.24 -24.76 -4.49
N GLU A 215 -2.17 -25.48 -3.86
CA GLU A 215 -3.15 -24.91 -2.95
C GLU A 215 -2.48 -24.36 -1.68
N LEU A 216 -1.54 -25.13 -1.11
CA LEU A 216 -0.76 -24.68 0.05
C LEU A 216 0.10 -23.46 -0.28
N LEU A 217 0.63 -23.37 -1.48
CA LEU A 217 1.43 -22.22 -1.91
C LEU A 217 0.59 -20.94 -1.99
N VAL A 218 -0.66 -21.02 -2.48
CA VAL A 218 -1.59 -19.88 -2.48
C VAL A 218 -1.98 -19.50 -1.04
N LEU A 219 -2.39 -20.48 -0.23
CA LEU A 219 -2.77 -20.25 1.16
C LEU A 219 -1.61 -19.63 1.96
N PHE A 220 -0.40 -20.14 1.77
CA PHE A 220 0.81 -19.57 2.36
C PHE A 220 1.04 -18.14 1.89
N GLY A 221 1.01 -17.87 0.58
CA GLY A 221 1.25 -16.53 0.06
C GLY A 221 0.29 -15.49 0.64
N VAL A 222 -1.00 -15.81 0.70
CA VAL A 222 -2.02 -14.93 1.30
C VAL A 222 -1.79 -14.78 2.80
N SER A 223 -1.70 -15.89 3.54
CA SER A 223 -1.53 -15.85 5.00
C SER A 223 -0.24 -15.14 5.41
N TYR A 224 0.85 -15.33 4.67
CA TYR A 224 2.13 -14.67 4.90
C TYR A 224 2.05 -13.17 4.66
N ALA A 225 1.50 -12.74 3.51
CA ALA A 225 1.32 -11.33 3.20
C ALA A 225 0.49 -10.61 4.27
N VAL A 226 -0.66 -11.19 4.63
CA VAL A 226 -1.58 -10.61 5.62
C VAL A 226 -0.98 -10.63 7.02
N SER A 227 -0.33 -11.73 7.43
CA SER A 227 0.25 -11.83 8.79
C SER A 227 1.37 -10.81 9.01
N VAL A 228 2.25 -10.62 8.02
CA VAL A 228 3.33 -9.63 8.13
C VAL A 228 2.77 -8.20 8.03
N ALA A 229 1.75 -7.96 7.20
CA ALA A 229 1.05 -6.68 7.15
C ALA A 229 0.42 -6.32 8.51
N SER A 230 -0.33 -7.24 9.10
CA SER A 230 -0.94 -7.07 10.43
C SER A 230 0.11 -6.90 11.53
N PHE A 231 1.24 -7.62 11.46
CA PHE A 231 2.34 -7.44 12.42
C PHE A 231 3.00 -6.07 12.30
N SER A 232 3.16 -5.56 11.08
CA SER A 232 3.66 -4.21 10.81
C SER A 232 2.71 -3.13 11.34
N GLU A 233 1.40 -3.29 11.12
CA GLU A 233 0.35 -2.40 11.65
C GLU A 233 0.33 -2.42 13.19
N TRP A 234 0.46 -3.59 13.81
CA TRP A 234 0.58 -3.72 15.26
C TRP A 234 1.82 -3.00 15.84
N LEU A 235 2.93 -2.99 15.10
CA LEU A 235 4.10 -2.19 15.47
C LEU A 235 3.87 -0.68 15.31
N GLY A 236 2.82 -0.26 14.61
CA GLY A 236 2.50 1.15 14.35
C GLY A 236 3.02 1.68 13.02
N PHE A 237 3.49 0.80 12.13
CA PHE A 237 3.77 1.13 10.74
C PHE A 237 2.51 0.93 9.87
N SER A 238 2.56 1.33 8.61
CA SER A 238 1.48 1.02 7.68
C SER A 238 1.44 -0.48 7.35
N SER A 239 0.25 -1.00 7.07
CA SER A 239 0.05 -2.39 6.61
C SER A 239 0.77 -2.66 5.28
N GLU A 240 0.92 -1.59 4.51
CA GLU A 240 1.54 -1.50 3.19
C GLU A 240 3.02 -1.85 3.25
N VAL A 241 3.74 -1.26 4.21
CA VAL A 241 5.16 -1.55 4.46
C VAL A 241 5.36 -3.02 4.84
N GLY A 242 4.51 -3.57 5.71
CA GLY A 242 4.59 -4.97 6.11
C GLY A 242 4.37 -5.94 4.95
N ALA A 243 3.28 -5.74 4.20
CA ALA A 243 2.97 -6.54 3.02
C ALA A 243 4.10 -6.49 1.98
N PHE A 244 4.64 -5.30 1.73
CA PHE A 244 5.76 -5.08 0.83
C PHE A 244 7.02 -5.83 1.28
N LEU A 245 7.41 -5.71 2.56
CA LEU A 245 8.57 -6.41 3.13
C LEU A 245 8.41 -7.93 3.08
N ALA A 246 7.20 -8.44 3.28
CA ALA A 246 6.90 -9.86 3.07
C ALA A 246 7.19 -10.28 1.63
N GLY A 247 6.78 -9.49 0.64
CA GLY A 247 7.13 -9.76 -0.76
C GLY A 247 8.64 -9.80 -0.98
N VAL A 248 9.35 -8.79 -0.50
CA VAL A 248 10.80 -8.64 -0.63
C VAL A 248 11.55 -9.83 -0.02
N SER A 249 11.08 -10.36 1.11
CA SER A 249 11.69 -11.52 1.78
C SER A 249 11.67 -12.80 0.92
N LEU A 250 10.69 -12.93 0.03
CA LEU A 250 10.52 -14.09 -0.86
C LEU A 250 11.05 -13.84 -2.27
N ALA A 251 11.38 -12.59 -2.61
CA ALA A 251 11.80 -12.17 -3.95
C ALA A 251 13.09 -12.84 -4.43
N SER A 252 13.97 -13.24 -3.51
CA SER A 252 15.23 -13.95 -3.81
C SER A 252 15.09 -15.48 -3.84
N THR A 253 13.89 -16.01 -3.57
CA THR A 253 13.64 -17.46 -3.53
C THR A 253 13.18 -17.99 -4.89
N GLN A 254 13.45 -19.27 -5.17
CA GLN A 254 12.97 -19.95 -6.38
C GLN A 254 11.44 -20.03 -6.51
N PHE A 255 10.70 -19.75 -5.44
CA PHE A 255 9.23 -19.84 -5.40
C PHE A 255 8.55 -18.53 -5.81
N ARG A 256 9.32 -17.47 -6.05
CA ARG A 256 8.87 -16.14 -6.48
C ARG A 256 7.85 -16.21 -7.61
N ASP A 257 8.20 -16.84 -8.72
CA ASP A 257 7.35 -16.82 -9.91
C ASP A 257 6.08 -17.66 -9.73
N ALA A 258 6.18 -18.77 -8.99
CA ALA A 258 5.03 -19.60 -8.65
C ALA A 258 4.03 -18.85 -7.76
N LEU A 259 4.49 -18.15 -6.72
CA LEU A 259 3.66 -17.29 -5.88
C LEU A 259 3.06 -16.14 -6.70
N GLY A 260 3.89 -15.48 -7.50
CA GLY A 260 3.51 -14.36 -8.34
C GLY A 260 2.37 -14.71 -9.30
N ALA A 261 2.53 -15.78 -10.06
CA ALA A 261 1.54 -16.19 -11.06
C ALA A 261 0.17 -16.55 -10.46
N ARG A 262 0.15 -17.09 -9.23
CA ARG A 262 -1.09 -17.56 -8.60
C ARG A 262 -1.85 -16.47 -7.86
N LEU A 263 -1.13 -15.54 -7.23
CA LEU A 263 -1.75 -14.48 -6.43
C LEU A 263 -2.21 -13.28 -7.27
N VAL A 264 -1.74 -13.13 -8.52
CA VAL A 264 -2.13 -12.02 -9.40
C VAL A 264 -3.65 -11.96 -9.62
N SER A 265 -4.31 -13.08 -9.89
CA SER A 265 -5.77 -13.11 -10.08
C SER A 265 -6.51 -12.75 -8.80
N LEU A 266 -6.02 -13.25 -7.65
CA LEU A 266 -6.62 -12.95 -6.35
C LEU A 266 -6.48 -11.47 -6.00
N ARG A 267 -5.30 -10.89 -6.25
CA ARG A 267 -5.05 -9.45 -6.15
C ARG A 267 -6.02 -8.66 -7.01
N ASP A 268 -6.14 -8.98 -8.29
CA ASP A 268 -6.94 -8.19 -9.23
C ASP A 268 -8.43 -8.25 -8.89
N PHE A 269 -8.92 -9.38 -8.38
CA PHE A 269 -10.27 -9.50 -7.84
C PHE A 269 -10.46 -8.69 -6.54
N LEU A 270 -9.55 -8.81 -5.57
CA LEU A 270 -9.72 -8.14 -4.28
C LEU A 270 -9.51 -6.62 -4.36
N LEU A 271 -8.64 -6.15 -5.25
CA LEU A 271 -8.42 -4.72 -5.46
C LEU A 271 -9.64 -3.99 -6.00
N LEU A 272 -10.56 -4.69 -6.67
CA LEU A 272 -11.82 -4.08 -7.10
C LEU A 272 -12.59 -3.51 -5.90
N PHE A 273 -12.60 -4.21 -4.76
CA PHE A 273 -13.28 -3.73 -3.54
C PHE A 273 -12.58 -2.56 -2.87
N PHE A 274 -11.27 -2.37 -3.10
CA PHE A 274 -10.58 -1.18 -2.62
C PHE A 274 -10.97 0.08 -3.40
N PHE A 275 -11.30 -0.06 -4.69
CA PHE A 275 -11.64 1.07 -5.56
C PHE A 275 -13.14 1.38 -5.59
N LEU A 276 -13.99 0.51 -5.05
CA LEU A 276 -15.45 0.71 -4.93
C LEU A 276 -15.79 1.42 -3.62
#